data_AF-A4JNH5-F1
#
_entry.id   AF-A4JNH5-F1
#
_cell.length_a   1.000
_cell.length_b   1.000
_cell.length_c   1.000
_cell.angle_alpha   90.00
_cell.angle_beta   90.00
_cell.angle_gamma   90.00
#
_symmetry.space_group_name_H-M   'P 1'
#
loop_
_entity.id
_entity.type
_entity.pdbx_description
1 polymer ?
#
loop_
_entity_poly.entity_id
_entity_poly.type
_entity_poly.pdbx_seq_one_letter_code
_entity_poly.pdbx_strand_id
1 'polypeptide(L)'
;MDRIALRSCIAIVEPASPRVQENLVKSLVVTAAAAVLLVAPALSFAQSAKAPVTRAQVLQELYDLESVGYNPALGDAGNYPDDLMAAQQRLAAKRLAARDAAQRAYGPAEGGATESGVAAKPSL
;
A
#
# COMPACT_ATOMS: atom_id res chain seq x y z
N MET A 1 50.78 15.52 -32.85
CA MET A 1 49.39 15.16 -32.47
C MET A 1 49.25 15.33 -30.96
N ASP A 2 49.44 16.53 -30.43
CA ASP A 2 48.53 17.68 -30.47
C ASP A 2 47.32 17.51 -29.51
N ARG A 3 47.54 17.92 -28.25
CA ARG A 3 46.49 18.19 -27.24
C ARG A 3 46.69 19.58 -26.62
N ILE A 4 47.36 20.48 -27.35
CA ILE A 4 47.67 21.85 -26.91
C ILE A 4 46.59 22.84 -27.39
N ALA A 5 45.62 22.41 -28.20
CA ALA A 5 44.60 23.30 -28.75
C ALA A 5 43.18 22.74 -28.65
N LEU A 6 42.65 22.47 -27.45
CA LEU A 6 41.19 22.55 -27.21
C LEU A 6 40.85 22.41 -25.72
N ARG A 7 40.60 23.55 -25.08
CA ARG A 7 39.60 23.80 -24.01
C ARG A 7 40.10 25.00 -23.22
N SER A 8 39.78 26.17 -23.73
CA SER A 8 38.53 26.85 -23.35
C SER A 8 38.83 27.72 -22.13
N CYS A 9 39.07 28.98 -22.48
CA CYS A 9 38.60 30.17 -21.80
C CYS A 9 37.49 29.88 -20.76
N ILE A 10 37.88 29.50 -19.55
CA ILE A 10 37.07 29.68 -18.35
C ILE A 10 37.78 30.76 -17.54
N ALA A 11 37.56 32.00 -17.98
CA ALA A 11 37.85 33.18 -17.21
C ALA A 11 36.50 33.76 -16.74
N ILE A 12 35.79 33.04 -15.88
CA ILE A 12 34.71 33.59 -15.06
C ILE A 12 34.69 32.77 -13.77
N VAL A 13 35.46 33.19 -12.78
CA VAL A 13 35.07 33.29 -11.37
C VAL A 13 36.31 33.83 -10.67
N GLU A 14 36.29 35.14 -10.47
CA GLU A 14 37.13 35.84 -9.50
C GLU A 14 37.08 35.08 -8.16
N PRO A 15 38.23 34.67 -7.57
CA PRO A 15 38.20 34.03 -6.27
C PRO A 15 37.78 35.06 -5.23
N ALA A 16 36.50 35.02 -4.86
CA ALA A 16 35.95 35.76 -3.74
C ALA A 16 36.85 35.54 -2.51
N SER A 17 37.35 36.64 -1.96
CA SER A 17 38.27 36.67 -0.83
C SER A 17 37.75 35.83 0.35
N PRO A 18 38.64 35.16 1.13
CA PRO A 18 38.26 34.21 2.18
C PRO A 18 37.44 34.82 3.34
N ARG A 19 37.33 36.15 3.41
CA ARG A 19 36.48 36.86 4.39
C ARG A 19 35.01 36.96 3.98
N VAL A 20 34.70 36.87 2.69
CA VAL A 20 33.31 36.93 2.19
C VAL A 20 32.57 35.62 2.49
N GLN A 21 33.28 34.49 2.52
CA GLN A 21 32.70 33.17 2.73
C GLN A 21 32.11 32.97 4.13
N GLU A 22 32.71 33.55 5.18
CA GLU A 22 32.22 33.44 6.56
C GLU A 22 30.87 34.17 6.74
N ASN A 23 30.73 35.33 6.12
CA ASN A 23 29.51 36.15 6.19
C ASN A 23 28.43 35.63 5.22
N LEU A 24 28.83 35.04 4.09
CA LEU A 24 27.94 34.41 3.13
C LEU A 24 27.28 33.16 3.71
N VAL A 25 28.03 32.26 4.38
CA VAL A 25 27.44 31.07 5.00
C VAL A 25 26.56 31.44 6.20
N LYS A 26 26.95 32.42 7.02
CA LYS A 26 26.12 32.90 8.13
C LYS A 26 24.81 33.51 7.62
N SER A 27 24.86 34.32 6.56
CA SER A 27 23.67 34.89 5.93
C SER A 27 22.79 33.82 5.27
N LEU A 28 23.39 32.88 4.53
CA LEU A 28 22.64 31.79 3.88
C LEU A 28 21.97 30.86 4.90
N VAL A 29 22.65 30.54 6.01
CA VAL A 29 22.11 29.71 7.11
C VAL A 29 20.97 30.42 7.85
N VAL A 30 21.14 31.71 8.16
CA VAL A 30 20.10 32.52 8.84
C VAL A 30 18.87 32.70 7.94
N THR A 31 19.06 32.90 6.64
CA THR A 31 17.96 33.12 5.69
C THR A 31 17.25 31.82 5.30
N ALA A 32 17.97 30.70 5.20
CA ALA A 32 17.38 29.37 4.98
C ALA A 32 16.59 28.88 6.21
N ALA A 33 17.03 29.18 7.44
CA ALA A 33 16.31 28.84 8.65
C ALA A 33 14.95 29.56 8.77
N ALA A 34 14.85 30.79 8.27
CA ALA A 34 13.61 31.58 8.31
C ALA A 34 12.54 31.13 7.30
N ALA A 35 12.94 30.55 6.16
CA ALA A 35 12.00 30.10 5.12
C ALA A 35 11.34 28.73 5.41
N VAL A 36 11.89 27.93 6.34
CA VAL A 36 11.37 26.60 6.68
C VAL A 36 10.10 26.66 7.54
N LEU A 37 9.84 27.79 8.22
CA LEU A 37 8.71 27.92 9.15
C LEU A 37 7.36 28.26 8.48
N LEU A 38 7.36 28.66 7.20
CA LEU A 38 6.13 29.10 6.50
C LEU A 38 5.44 28.02 5.64
N VAL A 39 6.00 26.81 5.55
CA VAL A 39 5.34 25.65 4.88
C VAL A 39 4.57 24.78 5.89
N ALA A 40 4.53 25.18 7.16
CA ALA A 40 4.20 24.30 8.29
C ALA A 40 2.76 23.72 8.33
N PRO A 41 1.65 24.36 7.89
CA PRO A 41 0.34 23.71 8.01
C PRO A 41 -0.43 23.56 6.68
N ALA A 42 0.23 23.26 5.56
CA ALA A 42 -0.49 22.76 4.37
C ALA A 42 -0.74 21.24 4.42
N LEU A 43 -0.07 20.54 5.34
CA LEU A 43 -0.25 19.11 5.59
C LEU A 43 -1.38 18.82 6.60
N SER A 44 -2.28 19.78 6.86
CA SER A 44 -3.55 19.48 7.55
C SER A 44 -4.44 18.67 6.60
N PHE A 45 -4.06 17.41 6.40
CA PHE A 45 -4.81 16.48 5.58
C PHE A 45 -6.07 16.07 6.34
N ALA A 46 -7.12 16.88 6.18
CA ALA A 46 -8.46 16.38 5.95
C ALA A 46 -8.67 15.99 4.46
N GLN A 47 -7.72 16.34 3.58
CA GLN A 47 -7.62 15.83 2.20
C GLN A 47 -7.33 14.33 2.27
N SER A 48 -8.36 13.53 2.52
CA SER A 48 -8.26 12.08 2.38
C SER A 48 -7.82 11.78 0.95
N ALA A 49 -6.52 11.54 0.74
CA ALA A 49 -5.98 11.06 -0.53
C ALA A 49 -6.55 9.66 -0.88
N LYS A 50 -7.27 9.03 0.06
CA LYS A 50 -8.11 7.87 -0.15
C LYS A 50 -9.53 8.30 -0.50
N ALA A 51 -10.08 7.65 -1.52
CA ALA A 51 -11.49 7.74 -1.83
C ALA A 51 -12.31 7.52 -0.54
N PRO A 52 -13.34 8.35 -0.30
CA PRO A 52 -14.18 8.20 0.88
C PRO A 52 -14.80 6.80 0.87
N VAL A 53 -14.72 6.11 2.01
CA VAL A 53 -15.39 4.82 2.18
C VAL A 53 -16.89 5.06 2.04
N THR A 54 -17.53 4.31 1.14
CA THR A 54 -18.96 4.47 0.93
C THR A 54 -19.74 3.73 2.01
N ARG A 55 -20.94 4.23 2.35
CA ARG A 55 -21.82 3.53 3.30
C ARG A 55 -22.09 2.08 2.88
N ALA A 56 -22.17 1.82 1.58
CA ALA A 56 -22.34 0.48 1.03
C ALA A 56 -21.14 -0.43 1.34
N GLN A 57 -19.91 0.09 1.24
CA GLN A 57 -18.70 -0.67 1.56
C GLN A 57 -18.64 -1.03 3.05
N VAL A 58 -18.94 -0.08 3.95
CA VAL A 58 -18.94 -0.36 5.40
C VAL A 58 -19.96 -1.44 5.75
N LEU A 59 -21.16 -1.39 5.15
CA LEU A 59 -22.18 -2.41 5.39
C LEU A 59 -21.71 -3.78 4.89
N GLN A 60 -21.09 -3.84 3.72
CA GLN A 60 -20.54 -5.09 3.19
C GLN A 60 -19.46 -5.66 4.14
N GLU A 61 -18.57 -4.83 4.66
CA GLU A 61 -17.55 -5.24 5.63
C GLU A 61 -18.17 -5.75 6.94
N LEU A 62 -19.25 -5.11 7.41
CA LEU A 62 -19.98 -5.58 8.60
C LEU A 62 -20.63 -6.95 8.36
N TYR A 63 -21.29 -7.16 7.22
CA TYR A 63 -21.86 -8.47 6.87
C TYR A 63 -20.78 -9.57 6.82
N ASP A 64 -19.61 -9.25 6.27
CA ASP A 64 -18.48 -10.17 6.23
C ASP A 64 -17.98 -10.53 7.65
N LEU A 65 -17.91 -9.54 8.55
CA LEU A 65 -17.53 -9.75 9.95
C LEU A 65 -18.61 -10.53 10.74
N GLU A 66 -19.89 -10.24 10.50
CA GLU A 66 -21.01 -11.01 11.06
C GLU A 66 -20.97 -12.47 10.61
N SER A 67 -20.53 -12.72 9.36
CA SER A 67 -20.37 -14.07 8.82
C SER A 67 -19.29 -14.92 9.52
N VAL A 68 -18.48 -14.30 10.37
CA VAL A 68 -17.47 -14.95 11.23
C VAL A 68 -17.75 -14.76 12.72
N GLY A 69 -18.97 -14.30 13.06
CA GLY A 69 -19.49 -14.21 14.43
C GLY A 69 -19.22 -12.89 15.15
N TYR A 70 -18.85 -11.82 14.45
CA TYR A 70 -18.78 -10.47 15.05
C TYR A 70 -20.20 -9.90 15.24
N ASN A 71 -20.46 -9.22 16.36
CA ASN A 71 -21.73 -8.54 16.59
C ASN A 71 -21.52 -7.04 16.83
N PRO A 72 -21.78 -6.18 15.83
CA PRO A 72 -21.61 -4.73 15.97
C PRO A 72 -22.65 -4.09 16.90
N ALA A 73 -23.79 -4.74 17.16
CA ALA A 73 -24.84 -4.19 18.02
C ALA A 73 -24.45 -4.15 19.50
N LEU A 74 -23.38 -4.85 19.90
CA LEU A 74 -22.86 -4.81 21.27
C LEU A 74 -22.22 -3.46 21.61
N GLY A 75 -21.73 -2.71 20.63
CA GLY A 75 -21.07 -1.41 20.86
C GLY A 75 -20.03 -1.50 21.99
N ASP A 76 -20.16 -0.61 22.98
CA ASP A 76 -19.29 -0.53 24.16
C ASP A 76 -19.50 -1.67 25.18
N ALA A 77 -20.58 -2.45 25.06
CA ALA A 77 -20.83 -3.61 25.92
C ALA A 77 -20.02 -4.85 25.46
N GLY A 78 -19.46 -4.82 24.24
CA GLY A 78 -18.52 -5.82 23.75
C GLY A 78 -17.08 -5.51 24.15
N ASN A 79 -16.16 -6.44 23.89
CA ASN A 79 -14.74 -6.24 24.17
C ASN A 79 -14.06 -5.58 22.95
N TYR A 80 -14.53 -4.39 22.60
CA TYR A 80 -13.93 -3.57 21.55
C TYR A 80 -12.61 -2.95 22.06
N PRO A 81 -11.50 -3.01 21.30
CA PRO A 81 -11.39 -3.44 19.90
C PRO A 81 -10.99 -4.91 19.68
N ASP A 82 -10.71 -5.70 20.72
CA ASP A 82 -10.17 -7.06 20.58
C ASP A 82 -11.09 -8.00 19.80
N ASP A 83 -12.40 -7.92 20.03
CA ASP A 83 -13.40 -8.73 19.31
C ASP A 83 -13.39 -8.45 17.81
N LEU A 84 -13.18 -7.19 17.42
CA LEU A 84 -13.05 -6.79 16.01
C LEU A 84 -11.80 -7.41 15.39
N MET A 85 -10.66 -7.35 16.09
CA MET A 85 -9.41 -7.92 15.59
C MET A 85 -9.49 -9.45 15.45
N ALA A 86 -10.07 -10.13 16.43
CA ALA A 86 -10.31 -11.57 16.38
C ALA A 86 -11.22 -11.95 15.20
N ALA A 87 -12.29 -11.19 14.97
CA ALA A 87 -13.17 -11.40 13.82
C ALA A 87 -12.45 -11.17 12.48
N GLN A 88 -11.64 -10.11 12.37
CA GLN A 88 -10.84 -9.85 11.16
C GLN A 88 -9.88 -11.01 10.84
N GLN A 89 -9.24 -11.60 11.86
CA GLN A 89 -8.38 -12.77 11.67
C GLN A 89 -9.17 -13.99 11.16
N ARG A 90 -10.34 -14.27 11.74
CA ARG A 90 -11.22 -15.36 11.27
C ARG A 90 -11.69 -15.13 9.84
N LEU A 91 -12.05 -13.89 9.50
CA LEU A 91 -12.44 -13.51 8.14
C LEU A 91 -11.30 -13.67 7.14
N ALA A 92 -10.08 -13.29 7.51
CA ALA A 92 -8.90 -13.51 6.68
C ALA A 92 -8.67 -15.01 6.43
N ALA A 93 -8.75 -15.85 7.48
CA ALA A 93 -8.65 -17.30 7.35
C ALA A 93 -9.74 -17.89 6.45
N LYS A 94 -11.00 -17.45 6.61
CA LYS A 94 -12.13 -17.86 5.76
C LYS A 94 -11.89 -17.50 4.29
N ARG A 95 -11.40 -16.28 4.01
CA ARG A 95 -11.08 -15.82 2.65
C ARG A 95 -9.94 -16.62 2.02
N LEU A 96 -8.90 -16.96 2.79
CA LEU A 96 -7.81 -17.82 2.32
C LEU A 96 -8.32 -19.23 1.98
N ALA A 97 -9.09 -19.85 2.89
CA ALA A 97 -9.67 -21.17 2.65
C ALA A 97 -10.58 -21.19 1.41
N ALA A 98 -11.39 -20.13 1.21
CA ALA A 98 -12.24 -19.99 0.03
C ALA A 98 -11.42 -19.86 -1.27
N ARG A 99 -10.31 -19.10 -1.25
CA ARG A 99 -9.40 -19.00 -2.40
C ARG A 99 -8.74 -20.34 -2.72
N ASP A 100 -8.25 -21.04 -1.69
CA ASP A 100 -7.65 -22.36 -1.87
C ASP A 100 -8.67 -23.37 -2.42
N ALA A 101 -9.92 -23.32 -1.94
CA ALA A 101 -11.00 -24.15 -2.46
C ALA A 101 -11.33 -23.82 -3.92
N ALA A 102 -11.40 -22.53 -4.29
CA ALA A 102 -11.62 -22.10 -5.66
C ALA A 102 -10.48 -22.54 -6.60
N GLN A 103 -9.23 -22.46 -6.14
CA GLN A 103 -8.07 -22.91 -6.92
C GLN A 103 -8.04 -24.43 -7.11
N ARG A 104 -8.46 -25.20 -6.10
CA ARG A 104 -8.62 -26.66 -6.24
C ARG A 104 -9.81 -27.03 -7.13
N ALA A 105 -10.89 -26.25 -7.10
CA ALA A 105 -12.07 -26.48 -7.94
C ALA A 105 -11.77 -26.28 -9.44
N TYR A 106 -10.76 -25.47 -9.77
CA TYR A 106 -10.29 -25.23 -11.13
C TYR A 106 -8.97 -25.97 -11.43
N GLY A 107 -8.80 -27.18 -10.87
CA GLY A 107 -7.58 -27.98 -10.89
C GLY A 107 -6.86 -28.05 -12.25
N PRO A 108 -5.56 -28.39 -12.26
CA PRO A 108 -4.77 -28.42 -13.50
C PRO A 108 -5.48 -29.30 -14.53
N ALA A 109 -5.45 -28.89 -15.80
CA ALA A 109 -5.94 -29.69 -16.91
C ALA A 109 -5.04 -30.93 -17.12
N GLU A 110 -5.01 -31.84 -16.16
CA GLU A 110 -4.48 -33.18 -16.37
C GLU A 110 -5.58 -33.96 -17.09
N GLY A 111 -5.29 -34.26 -18.36
CA GLY A 111 -6.12 -34.89 -19.38
C GLY A 111 -7.42 -35.53 -18.91
N GLY A 112 -8.54 -35.08 -19.49
CA GLY A 112 -9.87 -35.61 -19.21
C GLY A 112 -9.87 -37.14 -19.17
N ALA A 113 -10.12 -37.69 -17.99
CA ALA A 113 -10.44 -39.09 -17.85
C ALA A 113 -11.86 -39.30 -18.40
N THR A 114 -11.95 -39.76 -19.65
CA THR A 114 -13.17 -40.35 -20.18
C THR A 114 -13.41 -41.68 -19.47
N GLU A 115 -14.28 -41.69 -18.47
CA GLU A 115 -14.85 -42.92 -17.94
C GLU A 115 -15.82 -43.50 -18.97
N SER A 116 -15.35 -44.47 -19.77
CA SER A 116 -16.22 -45.23 -20.67
C SER A 116 -16.80 -46.40 -19.88
N GLY A 117 -18.12 -46.36 -19.64
CA GLY A 117 -18.84 -47.43 -18.96
C GLY A 117 -18.72 -48.74 -19.73
N VAL A 118 -18.18 -49.78 -19.10
CA VAL A 118 -18.13 -51.12 -19.70
C VAL A 118 -19.53 -51.72 -19.72
N ALA A 119 -19.97 -52.21 -20.89
CA ALA A 119 -21.27 -52.87 -21.03
C ALA A 119 -21.31 -54.15 -20.19
N ALA A 120 -22.21 -54.19 -19.21
CA ALA A 120 -22.52 -55.41 -18.46
C ALA A 120 -23.13 -56.44 -19.42
N LYS A 121 -22.44 -57.58 -19.58
CA LYS A 121 -22.89 -58.70 -20.40
C LYS A 121 -24.00 -59.42 -19.64
N PRO A 122 -25.24 -59.51 -20.17
CA PRO A 122 -26.27 -60.32 -19.53
C PRO A 122 -25.95 -61.80 -19.78
N SER A 123 -25.77 -62.57 -18.71
CA SER A 123 -25.74 -64.04 -18.75
C SER A 123 -27.17 -64.57 -18.86
N LEU A 124 -27.43 -65.37 -19.90
CA LEU A 124 -28.60 -66.26 -19.99
C LEU A 124 -28.40 -67.49 -19.10
#